data_AF-A0A7S7PYX6-F1
#
_entry.id   AF-A0A7S7PYX6-F1
#
_cell.length_a   1.000
_cell.length_b   1.000
_cell.length_c   1.000
_cell.angle_alpha   90.00
_cell.angle_beta   90.00
_cell.angle_gamma   90.00
#
_symmetry.space_group_name_H-M   'P 1'
#
loop_
_entity.id
_entity.type
_entity.pdbx_description
1 polymer ?
#
loop_
_entity_poly.entity_id
_entity_poly.type
_entity_poly.pdbx_seq_one_letter_code
_entity_poly.pdbx_strand_id
1 'polypeptide(L)'
;MWQSTATAPFDCNLQLAVFDPAGEVHALVFPCRRVLRGWINSQTGLPVHVFPTYWREWAGGIEGAPIGVISHASDHQEGPWRSQLSAPTIPLVARG
;
A
#
# COMPACT_ATOMS: atom_id res chain seq x y z
N MET A 1 11.17 -10.63 -5.26
CA MET A 1 11.33 -12.03 -5.75
C MET A 1 9.96 -12.56 -6.18
N TRP A 2 9.87 -13.43 -7.19
CA TRP A 2 8.62 -14.08 -7.59
C TRP A 2 8.35 -15.33 -6.74
N GLN A 3 7.07 -15.64 -6.51
CA GLN A 3 6.57 -16.75 -5.70
C GLN A 3 5.46 -17.51 -6.44
N SER A 4 5.22 -18.77 -6.09
CA SER A 4 4.15 -19.58 -6.70
C SER A 4 2.76 -19.00 -6.37
N THR A 5 1.86 -18.92 -7.37
CA THR A 5 0.47 -18.46 -7.16
C THR A 5 -0.25 -19.18 -6.02
N ALA A 6 0.07 -20.45 -5.76
CA ALA A 6 -0.55 -21.23 -4.71
C ALA A 6 -0.37 -20.59 -3.31
N THR A 7 0.77 -19.94 -3.08
CA THR A 7 1.13 -19.30 -1.80
C THR A 7 0.67 -17.85 -1.69
N ALA A 8 0.00 -17.33 -2.72
CA ALA A 8 -0.39 -15.93 -2.73
C ALA A 8 -1.38 -15.61 -1.60
N PRO A 9 -1.12 -14.56 -0.79
CA PRO A 9 -2.01 -14.15 0.27
C PRO A 9 -3.33 -13.60 -0.28
N PHE A 10 -4.39 -13.74 0.52
CA PHE A 10 -5.67 -13.12 0.23
C PHE A 10 -5.64 -11.63 0.53
N ASP A 11 -6.39 -10.85 -0.25
CA ASP A 11 -6.63 -9.42 -0.03
C ASP A 11 -5.38 -8.51 0.00
N CYS A 12 -4.22 -8.98 -0.48
CA CYS A 12 -3.03 -8.15 -0.66
C CYS A 12 -2.87 -7.68 -2.11
N ASN A 13 -2.32 -6.48 -2.31
CA ASN A 13 -1.98 -5.98 -3.64
C ASN A 13 -0.75 -6.73 -4.17
N LEU A 14 -0.96 -7.55 -5.19
CA LEU A 14 0.08 -8.37 -5.82
C LEU A 14 0.23 -8.01 -7.28
N GLN A 15 1.45 -8.14 -7.78
CA GLN A 15 1.68 -8.28 -9.22
C GLN A 15 1.62 -9.75 -9.59
N LEU A 16 0.83 -10.09 -10.61
CA LEU A 16 0.71 -11.45 -11.13
C LEU A 16 1.53 -11.64 -12.38
N ALA A 17 1.99 -12.86 -12.62
CA ALA A 17 2.59 -13.26 -13.88
C ALA A 17 1.93 -14.54 -14.42
N VAL A 18 1.74 -14.57 -15.74
CA VAL A 18 1.19 -15.70 -16.49
C VAL A 18 2.28 -16.25 -17.40
N PHE A 19 2.28 -17.55 -17.66
CA PHE A 19 2.97 -18.08 -18.83
C PHE A 19 2.03 -18.05 -20.01
N ASP A 20 2.54 -17.60 -21.15
CA ASP A 20 1.85 -17.82 -22.41
C ASP A 20 2.10 -19.25 -22.94
N PRO A 21 1.36 -19.69 -23.97
CA PRO A 21 1.56 -21.01 -24.58
C PRO A 21 2.94 -21.18 -25.24
N ALA A 22 3.68 -20.10 -25.51
CA ALA A 22 5.04 -20.13 -26.04
C ALA A 22 6.10 -20.32 -24.94
N GLY A 23 5.70 -20.25 -23.67
CA GLY A 23 6.60 -20.41 -22.51
C GLY A 23 7.18 -19.10 -21.97
N GLU A 24 6.73 -17.95 -22.47
CA GLU A 24 7.18 -16.64 -21.98
C GLU A 24 6.35 -16.16 -20.80
N VAL A 25 7.00 -15.45 -19.88
CA VAL A 25 6.37 -14.94 -18.66
C VAL A 25 5.93 -13.49 -18.86
N HIS A 26 4.63 -13.23 -18.72
CA HIS A 26 4.04 -11.90 -18.82
C HIS A 26 3.51 -11.44 -17.47
N ALA A 27 4.04 -10.33 -16.95
CA ALA A 27 3.56 -9.71 -15.72
C ALA A 27 2.42 -8.73 -16.00
N LEU A 28 1.35 -8.79 -15.20
CA LEU A 28 0.29 -7.79 -15.25
C LEU A 28 0.81 -6.44 -14.76
N VAL A 29 0.38 -5.36 -15.41
CA VAL A 29 0.81 -3.98 -15.15
C VAL A 29 -0.12 -3.24 -14.18
N PHE A 30 -0.97 -3.95 -13.46
CA PHE A 30 -1.90 -3.42 -12.46
C PHE A 30 -1.94 -4.32 -11.22
N PRO A 31 -2.24 -3.77 -10.04
CA PRO A 31 -2.33 -4.56 -8.81
C PRO A 31 -3.54 -5.49 -8.86
N CYS A 32 -3.35 -6.72 -8.40
CA CYS A 32 -4.38 -7.74 -8.30
C CYS A 32 -4.51 -8.22 -6.86
N ARG A 33 -5.72 -8.63 -6.46
CA ARG A 33 -6.00 -9.25 -5.16
C ARG A 33 -6.57 -10.65 -5.34
N ARG A 34 -6.09 -11.59 -4.53
CA ARG A 34 -6.68 -12.93 -4.43
C ARG A 34 -7.95 -12.85 -3.58
N VAL A 35 -9.05 -13.35 -4.12
CA VAL A 35 -10.34 -13.51 -3.45
C VAL A 35 -10.79 -14.97 -3.53
N LEU A 36 -11.85 -15.34 -2.81
CA LEU A 36 -12.37 -16.72 -2.79
C LEU A 36 -12.67 -17.28 -4.19
N ARG A 37 -13.11 -16.43 -5.12
CA ARG A 37 -13.48 -16.82 -6.49
C ARG A 37 -12.40 -16.62 -7.55
N GLY A 38 -11.16 -16.27 -7.15
CA GLY A 38 -10.05 -16.06 -8.08
C GLY A 38 -9.38 -14.71 -7.86
N TRP A 39 -9.23 -13.94 -8.94
CA TRP A 39 -8.46 -12.69 -8.94
C TRP A 39 -9.34 -11.52 -9.34
N ILE A 40 -9.11 -10.38 -8.68
CA ILE A 40 -9.70 -9.10 -9.06
C ILE A 40 -8.60 -8.08 -9.28
N ASN A 41 -8.84 -7.12 -10.17
CA ASN A 41 -8.04 -5.92 -10.25
C ASN A 41 -8.31 -5.10 -8.98
N SER A 42 -7.26 -4.79 -8.22
CA SER A 42 -7.41 -4.14 -6.93
C SER A 42 -7.93 -2.71 -7.03
N GLN A 43 -7.64 -2.02 -8.14
CA GLN A 43 -8.05 -0.63 -8.40
C GLN A 43 -9.50 -0.54 -8.84
N THR A 44 -9.97 -1.46 -9.69
CA THR A 44 -11.32 -1.38 -10.27
C THR A 44 -12.33 -2.31 -9.61
N GLY A 45 -11.86 -3.31 -8.85
CA GLY A 45 -12.68 -4.37 -8.27
C GLY A 45 -13.20 -5.39 -9.30
N LEU A 46 -12.83 -5.26 -10.58
CA LEU A 46 -13.33 -6.13 -11.64
C LEU A 46 -12.58 -7.48 -11.66
N PRO A 47 -13.24 -8.59 -12.04
CA PRO A 47 -12.59 -9.90 -12.20
C PRO A 47 -11.45 -9.87 -13.21
N VAL A 48 -10.38 -10.60 -12.91
CA VAL A 48 -9.25 -10.84 -13.81
C VAL A 48 -9.30 -12.29 -14.27
N HIS A 49 -9.60 -12.50 -15.55
CA HIS A 49 -9.76 -13.82 -16.16
C HIS A 49 -8.43 -14.37 -16.69
N VAL A 50 -7.49 -14.64 -15.77
CA VAL A 50 -6.20 -15.25 -16.10
C VAL A 50 -5.88 -16.39 -15.14
N PHE A 51 -4.95 -17.26 -15.56
CA PHE A 51 -4.40 -18.33 -14.73
C PHE A 51 -2.94 -18.00 -14.41
N PRO A 52 -2.69 -17.19 -13.37
CA PRO A 52 -1.33 -16.79 -13.02
C PRO A 52 -0.56 -17.98 -12.45
N THR A 53 0.72 -18.06 -12.77
CA THR A 53 1.65 -19.08 -12.27
C THR A 53 2.54 -18.55 -11.16
N TYR A 54 2.81 -17.24 -11.18
CA TYR A 54 3.58 -16.56 -10.14
C TYR A 54 2.96 -15.25 -9.67
N TRP A 55 3.40 -14.81 -8.50
CA TRP A 55 3.08 -13.51 -7.92
C TRP A 55 4.30 -12.88 -7.25
N ARG A 56 4.25 -11.56 -7.03
CA ARG A 56 5.11 -10.83 -6.11
C ARG A 56 4.34 -9.67 -5.50
N GLU A 57 4.89 -9.03 -4.48
CA GLU A 57 4.33 -7.80 -3.94
C GLU A 57 4.24 -6.72 -5.02
N TRP A 58 3.13 -6.00 -5.05
CA TRP A 58 2.94 -4.89 -5.95
C TRP A 58 3.79 -3.70 -5.50
N ALA A 59 4.88 -3.44 -6.24
CA ALA A 59 5.80 -2.33 -5.95
C ALA A 59 5.30 -0.96 -6.46
N GLY A 60 4.20 -0.93 -7.23
CA GLY A 60 3.60 0.30 -7.73
C GLY A 60 2.85 1.01 -6.60
N GLY A 61 3.57 1.79 -5.80
CA GLY A 61 2.94 2.62 -4.79
C GLY A 61 1.76 3.38 -5.39
N ILE A 62 0.58 3.21 -4.80
CA ILE A 62 -0.28 4.38 -4.68
C ILE A 62 0.51 5.33 -3.79
N GLU A 63 1.03 6.40 -4.39
CA GLU A 63 1.42 7.55 -3.59
C GLU A 63 0.14 8.00 -2.86
N GLY A 64 0.00 7.61 -1.58
CA GLY A 64 -1.00 8.19 -0.69
C GLY A 64 -2.12 7.33 -0.08
N ALA A 65 -2.01 6.00 0.06
CA ALA A 65 -2.82 5.37 1.12
C ALA A 65 -2.11 4.19 1.80
N PRO A 66 -1.74 4.30 3.09
CA PRO A 66 -1.33 3.14 3.85
C PRO A 66 -2.53 2.20 3.97
N ILE A 67 -2.37 0.97 3.49
CA ILE A 67 -3.31 -0.11 3.79
C ILE A 67 -3.14 -0.43 5.27
N GLY A 68 -4.02 0.11 6.10
CA GLY A 68 -4.58 -0.58 7.28
C GLY A 68 -3.65 -1.32 8.25
N VAL A 69 -2.34 -1.04 8.29
CA VAL A 69 -1.53 -1.42 9.43
C VAL A 69 -1.79 -0.33 10.45
N ILE A 70 -2.68 -0.61 11.38
CA ILE A 70 -2.65 0.04 12.69
C ILE A 70 -1.32 -0.40 13.30
N SER A 71 -0.23 0.27 12.93
CA SER A 71 0.98 0.26 13.72
C SER A 71 0.51 0.82 15.05
N HIS A 72 0.41 -0.04 16.07
CA HIS A 72 0.36 0.44 17.44
C HIS A 72 1.49 1.44 17.57
N ALA A 73 1.16 2.73 17.63
CA ALA A 73 2.08 3.77 18.03
C ALA A 73 2.30 3.59 19.54
N SER A 74 3.04 2.54 19.89
CA SER A 74 3.77 2.44 21.13
C SER A 74 5.20 2.79 20.78
N ASP A 75 5.52 4.08 20.81
CA ASP A 75 6.69 4.49 21.56
C ASP A 75 6.51 5.94 22.00
N HIS A 76 6.39 6.10 23.33
CA HIS A 76 6.55 7.38 24.00
C HIS A 76 8.02 7.79 23.80
N GLN A 77 8.28 8.74 22.92
CA GLN A 77 9.53 9.47 22.94
C GLN A 77 9.27 10.95 23.22
N GLU A 78 9.02 11.22 24.50
CA GLU A 78 9.23 12.53 25.12
C GLU A 78 10.74 12.85 25.01
N GLY A 79 11.10 13.87 24.21
CA GLY A 79 12.49 14.31 24.02
C GLY A 79 12.55 15.83 23.74
N PRO A 80 13.57 16.54 24.25
CA PRO A 80 13.44 17.94 24.64
C PRO A 80 13.78 18.90 23.49
N TRP A 81 12.80 19.29 22.70
CA TRP A 81 12.97 20.43 21.76
C TRP A 81 11.80 21.41 21.83
N ARG A 82 11.20 21.59 23.01
CA ARG A 82 10.42 22.79 23.31
C ARG A 82 11.31 23.92 23.81
N SER A 83 12.21 24.40 22.96
CA SER A 83 12.98 25.63 23.23
C SER A 83 13.29 26.37 21.92
N GLN A 84 12.26 26.85 21.21
CA GLN A 84 12.32 28.10 20.42
C GLN A 84 11.00 28.34 19.69
N LEU A 85 10.04 28.91 20.41
CA LEU A 85 9.07 29.80 19.81
C LEU A 85 9.01 31.03 20.74
N SER A 86 9.74 32.08 20.37
CA SER A 86 9.53 33.41 20.93
C SER A 86 8.09 33.81 20.68
N ALA A 87 7.33 34.06 21.74
CA ALA A 87 6.01 34.64 21.64
C ALA A 87 6.11 36.07 21.06
N PRO A 88 5.24 36.47 20.12
CA PRO A 88 5.06 37.89 19.83
C PRO A 88 4.28 38.53 21.00
N THR A 89 4.90 39.48 21.69
CA THR A 89 4.20 40.38 22.62
C THR A 89 3.17 41.18 21.82
N ILE A 90 1.89 40.87 22.02
CA ILE A 90 0.78 41.70 21.53
C ILE A 90 0.62 42.85 22.54
N PRO A 91 0.76 44.14 22.15
CA PRO A 91 0.40 45.23 23.03
C PRO A 91 -1.13 45.30 23.16
N LEU A 92 -1.59 45.23 24.41
CA LEU A 92 -2.97 45.46 24.81
C LEU A 92 -3.32 46.93 24.50
N VAL A 93 -4.15 47.17 23.47
CA VAL A 93 -4.78 48.48 23.27
C VAL A 93 -5.74 48.71 24.44
N ALA A 94 -5.40 49.69 25.28
CA ALA A 94 -6.22 50.17 26.36
C ALA A 94 -7.46 50.88 25.80
N ARG A 95 -8.60 50.57 26.41
CA ARG A 95 -9.87 51.28 26.22
C ARG A 95 -9.73 52.70 26.77
N GLY A 96 -10.23 53.68 26.01
CA GLY A 96 -10.42 55.07 26.42
C GLY A 96 -11.37 55.74 25.45
#